data_AF-A0A945FIG4-F1
#
_entry.id   AF-A0A945FIG4-F1
#
_cell.length_a   1.000
_cell.length_b   1.000
_cell.length_c   1.000
_cell.angle_alpha   90.00
_cell.angle_beta   90.00
_cell.angle_gamma   90.00
#
_symmetry.space_group_name_H-M   'P 1'
#
loop_
_entity.id
_entity.type
_entity.pdbx_description
1 polymer ?
#
loop_
_entity_poly.entity_id
_entity_poly.type
_entity_poly.pdbx_seq_one_letter_code
_entity_poly.pdbx_strand_id
1 'polypeptide(L)'
;MNITPDLLTHQDGSPITPESWSQRRKELGDIIIDHQFGGMPPEPDSIDIIQRASSNVRHWPGVQYNTYEIRVSFTQNQVITLTLSLWIPPGDGPFPVLLDADGCWRYFNDDVISKILARGNIAASVDRTEAAADNKTEYRNTGLYRLFPDAKFGGCSAWAWAIHRCIDALTTFPKVTSDAIAITGHSRGGKTALLAGATDERIAITNPN
;
A
#
# COMPACT_ATOMS: atom_id res chain seq x y z
N MET A 1 -4.36 13.50 -30.92
CA MET A 1 -4.06 12.13 -31.38
C MET A 1 -4.48 11.22 -30.23
N ASN A 2 -5.57 10.46 -30.38
CA ASN A 2 -5.97 9.50 -29.35
C ASN A 2 -5.04 8.29 -29.48
N ILE A 3 -3.98 8.28 -28.71
CA ILE A 3 -3.09 7.13 -28.61
C ILE A 3 -3.74 6.19 -27.59
N THR A 4 -4.40 5.16 -28.09
CA THR A 4 -4.73 3.99 -27.27
C THR A 4 -3.55 3.03 -27.43
N PRO A 5 -2.66 2.88 -26.43
CA PRO A 5 -1.55 1.94 -26.55
C PRO A 5 -2.11 0.54 -26.72
N ASP A 6 -1.61 -0.19 -27.73
CA ASP A 6 -1.95 -1.60 -27.91
C ASP A 6 -1.36 -2.40 -26.74
N LEU A 7 -2.22 -3.02 -25.94
CA LEU A 7 -1.79 -3.75 -24.75
C LEU A 7 -1.03 -5.04 -25.11
N LEU A 8 -1.23 -5.58 -26.31
CA LEU A 8 -0.75 -6.89 -26.73
C LEU A 8 0.34 -6.83 -27.81
N THR A 9 0.97 -5.66 -27.94
CA THR A 9 2.16 -5.45 -28.78
C THR A 9 3.25 -4.73 -27.98
N HIS A 10 4.47 -5.25 -28.00
CA HIS A 10 5.67 -4.59 -27.44
C HIS A 10 5.99 -3.27 -28.16
N GLN A 11 6.82 -2.43 -27.56
CA GLN A 11 7.27 -1.18 -28.21
C GLN A 11 8.04 -1.43 -29.52
N ASP A 12 8.68 -2.59 -29.68
CA ASP A 12 9.40 -3.00 -30.90
C ASP A 12 8.48 -3.56 -32.00
N GLY A 13 7.17 -3.67 -31.74
CA GLY A 13 6.17 -4.18 -32.67
C GLY A 13 5.94 -5.69 -32.61
N SER A 14 6.64 -6.43 -31.75
CA SER A 14 6.42 -7.88 -31.59
C SER A 14 5.19 -8.20 -30.72
N PRO A 15 4.48 -9.33 -30.96
CA PRO A 15 3.30 -9.70 -30.19
C PRO A 15 3.66 -10.18 -28.78
N ILE A 16 2.75 -9.98 -27.82
CA ILE A 16 2.92 -10.45 -26.44
C ILE A 16 2.58 -11.93 -26.27
N THR A 17 3.41 -12.65 -25.51
CA THR A 17 3.10 -13.96 -24.92
C THR A 17 3.02 -13.86 -23.39
N PRO A 18 2.48 -14.88 -22.69
CA PRO A 18 2.49 -14.91 -21.22
C PRO A 18 3.90 -14.72 -20.63
N GLU A 19 4.92 -15.31 -21.25
CA GLU A 19 6.31 -15.23 -20.80
C GLU A 19 6.92 -13.83 -21.02
N SER A 20 6.50 -13.13 -22.07
CA SER A 20 6.97 -11.78 -22.37
C SER A 20 6.16 -10.68 -21.68
N TRP A 21 5.11 -11.03 -20.92
CA TRP A 21 4.23 -10.03 -20.28
C TRP A 21 4.98 -9.16 -19.28
N SER A 22 5.95 -9.70 -18.54
CA SER A 22 6.75 -8.93 -17.57
C SER A 22 7.51 -7.77 -18.22
N GLN A 23 8.06 -8.00 -19.42
CA GLN A 23 8.68 -6.94 -20.22
C GLN A 23 7.64 -5.90 -20.65
N ARG A 24 6.47 -6.33 -21.14
CA ARG A 24 5.42 -5.40 -21.55
C ARG A 24 4.87 -4.57 -20.39
N ARG A 25 4.74 -5.17 -19.22
CA ARG A 25 4.37 -4.48 -17.98
C ARG A 25 5.36 -3.36 -17.68
N LYS A 26 6.67 -3.64 -17.79
CA LYS A 26 7.71 -2.63 -17.60
C LYS A 26 7.58 -1.50 -18.64
N GLU A 27 7.41 -1.82 -19.92
CA GLU A 27 7.22 -0.81 -20.97
C GLU A 27 6.02 0.11 -20.72
N LEU A 28 4.89 -0.46 -20.27
CA LEU A 28 3.70 0.31 -19.90
C LEU A 28 3.96 1.15 -18.65
N GLY A 29 4.64 0.59 -17.65
CA GLY A 29 5.01 1.28 -16.42
C GLY A 29 5.90 2.50 -16.67
N ASP A 30 6.97 2.33 -17.46
CA ASP A 30 7.92 3.38 -17.82
C ASP A 30 7.25 4.58 -18.50
N ILE A 31 6.13 4.35 -19.21
CA ILE A 31 5.32 5.42 -19.82
C ILE A 31 4.32 5.98 -18.79
N ILE A 32 3.50 5.12 -18.18
CA ILE A 32 2.34 5.56 -17.42
C ILE A 32 2.76 6.21 -16.09
N ILE A 33 3.69 5.62 -15.36
CA ILE A 33 4.00 6.02 -13.98
C ILE A 33 4.58 7.44 -13.93
N ASP A 34 5.54 7.73 -14.80
CA ASP A 34 6.17 9.04 -14.84
C ASP A 34 5.22 10.12 -15.40
N HIS A 35 4.51 9.84 -16.49
CA HIS A 35 3.65 10.83 -17.13
C HIS A 35 2.35 11.11 -16.35
N GLN A 36 1.70 10.08 -15.81
CA GLN A 36 0.40 10.22 -15.15
C GLN A 36 0.54 10.49 -13.64
N PHE A 37 1.56 9.90 -13.01
CA PHE A 37 1.71 9.93 -11.56
C PHE A 37 2.99 10.65 -11.09
N GLY A 38 3.83 11.15 -12.01
CA GLY A 38 5.04 11.90 -11.67
C GLY A 38 6.17 11.04 -11.10
N GLY A 39 6.13 9.73 -11.31
CA GLY A 39 7.06 8.77 -10.74
C GLY A 39 6.62 8.21 -9.39
N MET A 40 7.40 7.28 -8.86
CA MET A 40 7.26 6.78 -7.48
C MET A 40 8.23 7.50 -6.53
N PRO A 41 7.91 7.63 -5.23
CA PRO A 41 8.87 8.13 -4.25
C PRO A 41 10.13 7.24 -4.17
N PRO A 42 11.25 7.78 -3.69
CA PRO A 42 12.52 7.04 -3.67
C PRO A 42 12.44 5.78 -2.82
N GLU A 43 13.30 4.83 -3.14
CA GLU A 43 13.55 3.67 -2.29
C GLU A 43 14.17 4.14 -0.96
N PRO A 44 13.76 3.53 0.17
CA PRO A 44 14.33 3.86 1.47
C PRO A 44 15.70 3.20 1.67
N ASP A 45 16.53 3.80 2.53
CA ASP A 45 17.81 3.20 2.95
C ASP A 45 17.57 2.05 3.93
N SER A 46 16.57 2.18 4.80
CA SER A 46 16.18 1.16 5.77
C SER A 46 14.74 1.34 6.25
N ILE A 47 14.17 0.25 6.77
CA ILE A 47 12.85 0.20 7.37
C ILE A 47 12.96 -0.53 8.70
N ASP A 48 12.62 0.16 9.80
CA ASP A 48 12.44 -0.45 11.11
C ASP A 48 10.94 -0.67 11.38
N ILE A 49 10.60 -1.82 11.96
CA ILE A 49 9.21 -2.16 12.30
C ILE A 49 9.10 -2.25 13.82
N ILE A 50 8.40 -1.30 14.41
CA ILE A 50 8.34 -1.15 15.87
C ILE A 50 6.90 -1.40 16.33
N GLN A 51 6.67 -2.45 17.11
CA GLN A 51 5.36 -2.68 17.71
C GLN A 51 5.13 -1.66 18.83
N ARG A 52 4.20 -0.72 18.62
CA ARG A 52 3.87 0.31 19.62
C ARG A 52 2.88 -0.18 20.67
N ALA A 53 1.92 -1.01 20.27
CA ALA A 53 0.93 -1.57 21.17
C ALA A 53 0.50 -2.98 20.77
N SER A 54 0.13 -3.77 21.77
CA SER A 54 -0.52 -5.07 21.62
C SER A 54 -1.59 -5.22 22.70
N SER A 55 -2.78 -5.63 22.30
CA SER A 55 -3.93 -5.77 23.20
C SER A 55 -4.92 -6.81 22.68
N ASN A 56 -5.83 -7.26 23.52
CA ASN A 56 -7.00 -8.02 23.09
C ASN A 56 -8.18 -7.07 22.87
N VAL A 57 -8.99 -7.33 21.85
CA VAL A 57 -10.21 -6.56 21.62
C VAL A 57 -11.31 -7.05 22.56
N ARG A 58 -11.76 -6.18 23.47
CA ARG A 58 -12.71 -6.54 24.55
C ARG A 58 -13.97 -7.27 24.06
N HIS A 59 -14.53 -6.86 22.93
CA HIS A 59 -15.80 -7.38 22.42
C HIS A 59 -15.64 -8.48 21.36
N TRP A 60 -14.41 -8.83 20.98
CA TRP A 60 -14.11 -9.90 20.03
C TRP A 60 -13.17 -10.94 20.68
N PRO A 61 -13.73 -12.00 21.27
CA PRO A 61 -12.94 -13.01 21.99
C PRO A 61 -11.80 -13.58 21.15
N GLY A 62 -10.59 -13.53 21.70
CA GLY A 62 -9.38 -14.08 21.05
C GLY A 62 -8.80 -13.24 19.92
N VAL A 63 -9.41 -12.11 19.55
CA VAL A 63 -8.85 -11.19 18.56
C VAL A 63 -7.79 -10.30 19.20
N GLN A 64 -6.61 -10.26 18.59
CA GLN A 64 -5.52 -9.36 18.98
C GLN A 64 -5.60 -8.08 18.15
N TYR A 65 -5.35 -6.94 18.80
CA TYR A 65 -5.17 -5.65 18.14
C TYR A 65 -3.76 -5.14 18.40
N ASN A 66 -3.00 -4.99 17.32
CA ASN A 66 -1.63 -4.53 17.34
C ASN A 66 -1.50 -3.25 16.51
N THR A 67 -0.68 -2.31 17.00
CA THR A 67 -0.26 -1.16 16.19
C THR A 67 1.24 -1.14 16.05
N TYR A 68 1.70 -0.87 14.84
CA TYR A 68 3.10 -0.82 14.48
C TYR A 68 3.43 0.57 13.92
N GLU A 69 4.62 1.06 14.25
CA GLU A 69 5.28 2.13 13.53
C GLU A 69 6.19 1.48 12.47
N ILE A 70 5.93 1.82 11.22
CA ILE A 70 6.81 1.52 10.09
C ILE A 70 7.69 2.75 9.91
N ARG A 71 8.88 2.70 10.49
CA ARG A 71 9.83 3.81 10.49
C ARG A 71 10.75 3.66 9.30
N VAL A 72 10.63 4.57 8.36
CA VAL A 72 11.33 4.53 7.08
C VAL A 72 12.38 5.63 7.04
N SER A 73 13.63 5.24 6.84
CA SER A 73 14.77 6.15 6.82
C SER A 73 15.28 6.34 5.40
N PHE A 74 15.70 7.57 5.10
CA PHE A 74 16.35 7.95 3.86
C PHE A 74 17.70 8.63 4.16
N THR A 75 18.43 8.93 3.09
CA THR A 75 19.73 9.61 3.18
C THR A 75 19.63 10.91 4.01
N GLN A 76 20.74 11.30 4.63
CA GLN A 76 20.82 12.51 5.48
C GLN A 76 19.93 12.47 6.74
N ASN A 77 19.69 11.28 7.31
CA ASN A 77 18.89 11.09 8.53
C ASN A 77 17.44 11.59 8.42
N GLN A 78 16.89 11.68 7.21
CA GLN A 78 15.47 11.96 7.02
C GLN A 78 14.67 10.71 7.37
N VAL A 79 13.58 10.89 8.14
CA VAL A 79 12.73 9.78 8.59
C VAL A 79 11.27 10.17 8.40
N ILE A 80 10.47 9.21 7.92
CA ILE A 80 9.02 9.25 7.97
C ILE A 80 8.50 8.00 8.67
N THR A 81 7.39 8.12 9.36
CA THR A 81 6.75 7.01 10.07
C THR A 81 5.35 6.80 9.53
N LEU A 82 4.96 5.54 9.37
CA LEU A 82 3.59 5.15 9.07
C LEU A 82 3.02 4.30 10.22
N THR A 83 1.74 4.45 10.50
CA THR A 83 1.01 3.62 11.44
C THR A 83 0.33 2.48 10.69
N LEU A 84 0.72 1.23 11.00
CA LEU A 84 0.03 0.02 10.56
C LEU A 84 -0.76 -0.57 11.72
N SER A 85 -2.07 -0.69 11.57
CA SER A 85 -2.97 -1.29 12.57
C SER A 85 -3.45 -2.66 12.10
N LEU A 86 -3.33 -3.69 12.94
CA LEU A 86 -3.74 -5.06 12.64
C LEU A 86 -4.74 -5.59 13.66
N TRP A 87 -5.84 -6.13 13.16
CA TRP A 87 -6.73 -7.02 13.90
C TRP A 87 -6.48 -8.45 13.43
N ILE A 88 -6.01 -9.29 14.35
CA ILE A 88 -5.56 -10.64 14.06
C ILE A 88 -6.59 -11.63 14.64
N PRO A 89 -7.13 -12.55 13.82
CA PRO A 89 -8.12 -13.53 14.29
C PRO A 89 -7.48 -14.52 15.28
N PRO A 90 -8.28 -15.19 16.14
CA PRO A 90 -7.79 -16.23 17.02
C PRO A 90 -7.22 -17.42 16.23
N GLY A 91 -6.20 -18.06 16.79
CA GLY A 91 -5.51 -19.22 16.20
C GLY A 91 -4.03 -18.98 15.97
N ASP A 92 -3.36 -20.03 15.49
CA ASP A 92 -1.90 -20.04 15.33
C ASP A 92 -1.42 -19.34 14.05
N GLY A 93 -2.31 -19.19 13.06
CA GLY A 93 -1.97 -18.63 11.74
C GLY A 93 -1.11 -19.59 10.90
N PRO A 94 -0.43 -19.08 9.85
CA PRO A 94 -0.53 -17.71 9.33
C PRO A 94 -1.89 -17.44 8.68
N PHE A 95 -2.24 -16.16 8.52
CA PHE A 95 -3.51 -15.71 7.97
C PHE A 95 -3.26 -14.81 6.75
N PRO A 96 -4.12 -14.88 5.71
CA PRO A 96 -4.16 -13.85 4.67
C PRO A 96 -4.52 -12.48 5.26
N VAL A 97 -4.18 -11.42 4.54
CA VAL A 97 -4.39 -10.03 4.98
C VAL A 97 -5.30 -9.30 4.01
N LEU A 98 -6.24 -8.51 4.53
CA LEU A 98 -6.90 -7.45 3.78
C LEU A 98 -6.46 -6.11 4.37
N LEU A 99 -5.68 -5.36 3.60
CA LEU A 99 -5.16 -4.03 3.96
C LEU A 99 -6.01 -2.93 3.33
N ASP A 100 -6.68 -2.15 4.17
CA ASP A 100 -7.36 -0.93 3.79
C ASP A 100 -6.41 0.28 3.87
N ALA A 101 -6.33 1.04 2.77
CA ALA A 101 -5.44 2.20 2.66
C ALA A 101 -6.08 3.52 3.12
N ASP A 102 -7.36 3.52 3.49
CA ASP A 102 -8.14 4.72 3.80
C ASP A 102 -8.36 4.87 5.31
N GLY A 103 -7.38 4.52 6.15
CA GLY A 103 -7.45 4.72 7.60
C GLY A 103 -7.68 6.17 8.04
N CYS A 104 -7.42 7.15 7.17
CA CYS A 104 -7.81 8.56 7.34
C CYS A 104 -9.33 8.81 7.31
N TRP A 105 -10.11 7.85 6.83
CA TRP A 105 -11.56 7.92 6.69
C TRP A 105 -12.23 6.79 7.48
N ARG A 106 -13.45 7.04 7.96
CA ARG A 106 -14.17 6.10 8.84
C ARG A 106 -14.91 4.98 8.08
N TYR A 107 -14.38 4.54 6.94
CA TYR A 107 -14.95 3.43 6.16
C TYR A 107 -14.63 2.07 6.79
N PHE A 108 -13.42 1.92 7.33
CA PHE A 108 -12.95 0.69 7.96
C PHE A 108 -13.40 0.62 9.42
N ASN A 109 -14.68 0.27 9.62
CA ASN A 109 -15.31 0.19 10.94
C ASN A 109 -15.47 -1.26 11.44
N ASP A 110 -15.99 -1.40 12.66
CA ASP A 110 -16.16 -2.69 13.34
C ASP A 110 -16.98 -3.72 12.55
N ASP A 111 -17.99 -3.31 11.79
CA ASP A 111 -18.77 -4.21 10.94
C ASP A 111 -17.92 -4.79 9.80
N VAL A 112 -17.12 -3.94 9.14
CA VAL A 112 -16.18 -4.38 8.09
C VAL A 112 -15.10 -5.29 8.66
N ILE A 113 -14.48 -4.87 9.76
CA ILE A 113 -13.40 -5.62 10.42
C ILE A 113 -13.90 -7.00 10.86
N SER A 114 -15.06 -7.08 11.50
CA SER A 114 -15.64 -8.35 11.96
C SER A 114 -15.90 -9.33 10.81
N LYS A 115 -16.34 -8.84 9.64
CA LYS A 115 -16.55 -9.67 8.43
C LYS A 115 -15.24 -10.21 7.86
N ILE A 116 -14.16 -9.44 7.92
CA ILE A 116 -12.83 -9.87 7.47
C ILE A 116 -12.30 -10.97 8.40
N LEU A 117 -12.37 -10.73 9.72
CA LEU A 117 -11.95 -11.67 10.76
C LEU A 117 -12.74 -12.97 10.72
N ALA A 118 -14.07 -12.89 10.53
CA ALA A 118 -14.94 -14.07 10.43
C ALA A 118 -14.60 -14.98 9.23
N ARG A 119 -13.87 -14.46 8.24
CA ARG A 119 -13.35 -15.23 7.10
C ARG A 119 -11.91 -15.71 7.31
N GLY A 120 -11.36 -15.59 8.51
CA GLY A 120 -10.01 -16.05 8.86
C GLY A 120 -8.89 -15.18 8.32
N ASN A 121 -9.16 -13.89 8.05
CA ASN A 121 -8.15 -12.95 7.55
C ASN A 121 -7.78 -11.93 8.62
N ILE A 122 -6.54 -11.46 8.58
CA ILE A 122 -6.12 -10.25 9.29
C ILE A 122 -6.77 -9.05 8.59
N ALA A 123 -7.48 -8.24 9.37
CA ALA A 123 -7.87 -6.91 8.94
C ALA A 123 -6.71 -5.95 9.25
N ALA A 124 -6.24 -5.23 8.24
CA ALA A 124 -5.14 -4.28 8.36
C ALA A 124 -5.58 -2.89 7.86
N SER A 125 -5.07 -1.83 8.49
CA SER A 125 -5.35 -0.46 8.07
C SER A 125 -4.11 0.41 8.16
N VAL A 126 -3.94 1.27 7.15
CA VAL A 126 -2.94 2.34 7.11
C VAL A 126 -3.63 3.66 6.80
N ASP A 127 -3.21 4.74 7.45
CA ASP A 127 -3.55 6.09 7.04
C ASP A 127 -2.58 6.54 5.94
N ARG A 128 -2.99 6.41 4.67
CA ARG A 128 -2.18 6.88 3.54
C ARG A 128 -1.82 8.37 3.61
N THR A 129 -2.56 9.19 4.38
CA THR A 129 -2.32 10.63 4.48
C THR A 129 -1.12 10.99 5.37
N GLU A 130 -0.61 10.02 6.15
CA GLU A 130 0.70 10.17 6.82
C GLU A 130 1.84 10.30 5.80
N ALA A 131 1.74 9.65 4.62
CA ALA A 131 2.72 9.79 3.54
C ALA A 131 2.57 11.09 2.74
N ALA A 132 1.35 11.60 2.57
CA ALA A 132 1.08 12.92 2.01
C ALA A 132 -0.36 13.34 2.34
N ALA A 133 -0.56 14.55 2.88
CA ALA A 133 -1.90 14.98 3.26
C ALA A 133 -2.86 15.06 2.06
N ASP A 134 -4.10 14.65 2.27
CA ASP A 134 -5.16 14.85 1.29
C ASP A 134 -5.81 16.24 1.42
N ASN A 135 -4.98 17.28 1.31
CA ASN A 135 -5.38 18.68 1.43
C ASN A 135 -4.68 19.52 0.36
N LYS A 136 -5.45 20.08 -0.58
CA LYS A 136 -4.91 20.82 -1.73
C LYS A 136 -3.99 22.00 -1.35
N THR A 137 -4.23 22.63 -0.20
CA THR A 137 -3.46 23.80 0.25
C THR A 137 -2.18 23.38 0.95
N GLU A 138 -2.26 22.39 1.84
CA GLU A 138 -1.16 22.06 2.75
C GLU A 138 -0.33 20.83 2.35
N TYR A 139 -0.74 20.06 1.33
CA TYR A 139 -0.12 18.75 1.06
C TYR A 139 1.41 18.81 0.87
N ARG A 140 1.93 19.89 0.27
CA ARG A 140 3.38 20.07 0.07
C ARG A 140 4.18 20.25 1.36
N ASN A 141 3.52 20.63 2.45
CA ASN A 141 4.13 20.81 3.76
C ASN A 141 4.04 19.55 4.64
N THR A 142 3.69 18.38 4.09
CA THR A 142 3.39 17.16 4.86
C THR A 142 4.10 15.94 4.31
N GLY A 143 4.25 14.91 5.15
CA GLY A 143 4.76 13.59 4.78
C GLY A 143 6.03 13.64 3.91
N LEU A 144 6.02 12.88 2.82
CA LEU A 144 7.13 12.79 1.87
C LEU A 144 7.43 14.12 1.18
N TYR A 145 6.45 14.98 0.94
CA TYR A 145 6.70 16.29 0.32
C TYR A 145 7.48 17.24 1.22
N ARG A 146 7.34 17.10 2.54
CA ARG A 146 8.17 17.85 3.50
C ARG A 146 9.62 17.38 3.47
N LEU A 147 9.86 16.08 3.29
CA LEU A 147 11.21 15.50 3.21
C LEU A 147 11.86 15.79 1.84
N PHE A 148 11.07 15.75 0.77
CA PHE A 148 11.49 15.93 -0.61
C PHE A 148 10.73 17.11 -1.25
N PRO A 149 11.08 18.38 -0.92
CA PRO A 149 10.35 19.55 -1.41
C PRO A 149 10.31 19.68 -2.94
N ASP A 150 11.33 19.16 -3.63
CA ASP A 150 11.40 19.18 -5.10
C ASP A 150 10.69 17.99 -5.79
N ALA A 151 10.06 17.10 -5.01
CA ALA A 151 9.41 15.89 -5.51
C ALA A 151 8.39 16.16 -6.62
N LYS A 152 8.49 15.35 -7.69
CA LYS A 152 7.57 15.41 -8.84
C LYS A 152 6.44 14.38 -8.76
N PHE A 153 6.61 13.32 -7.97
CA PHE A 153 5.57 12.31 -7.77
C PHE A 153 4.30 12.93 -7.21
N GLY A 154 3.15 12.41 -7.65
CA GLY A 154 1.82 12.86 -7.25
C GLY A 154 1.35 12.19 -5.95
N GLY A 155 0.21 12.67 -5.44
CA GLY A 155 -0.35 12.16 -4.19
C GLY A 155 -0.64 10.65 -4.25
N CYS A 156 -1.19 10.15 -5.36
CA CYS A 156 -1.40 8.71 -5.54
C CYS A 156 -0.11 7.90 -5.42
N SER A 157 1.01 8.37 -5.96
CA SER A 157 2.31 7.69 -5.83
C SER A 157 2.81 7.69 -4.38
N ALA A 158 2.69 8.83 -3.68
CA ALA A 158 3.05 8.92 -2.27
C ALA A 158 2.21 7.97 -1.41
N TRP A 159 0.92 7.86 -1.70
CA TRP A 159 0.00 6.97 -1.00
C TRP A 159 0.23 5.49 -1.35
N ALA A 160 0.52 5.16 -2.62
CA ALA A 160 0.85 3.80 -3.04
C ALA A 160 2.16 3.34 -2.40
N TRP A 161 3.14 4.23 -2.32
CA TRP A 161 4.38 3.99 -1.57
C TRP A 161 4.10 3.67 -0.10
N ALA A 162 3.16 4.37 0.55
CA ALA A 162 2.78 4.07 1.94
C ALA A 162 2.28 2.63 2.10
N ILE A 163 1.44 2.19 1.15
CA ILE A 163 0.96 0.80 1.10
C ILE A 163 2.16 -0.14 0.94
N HIS A 164 3.09 0.12 0.01
CA HIS A 164 4.27 -0.72 -0.20
C HIS A 164 5.12 -0.86 1.06
N ARG A 165 5.31 0.22 1.85
CA ARG A 165 6.03 0.15 3.14
C ARG A 165 5.29 -0.69 4.17
N CYS A 166 3.96 -0.68 4.17
CA CYS A 166 3.18 -1.60 4.99
C CYS A 166 3.30 -3.06 4.50
N ILE A 167 3.38 -3.30 3.18
CA ILE A 167 3.66 -4.64 2.62
C ILE A 167 5.05 -5.13 3.05
N ASP A 168 6.07 -4.25 3.03
CA ASP A 168 7.42 -4.57 3.53
C ASP A 168 7.33 -5.12 4.96
N ALA A 169 6.54 -4.48 5.84
CA ALA A 169 6.34 -4.94 7.20
C ALA A 169 5.53 -6.26 7.30
N LEU A 170 4.38 -6.32 6.63
CA LEU A 170 3.48 -7.48 6.66
C LEU A 170 4.18 -8.77 6.23
N THR A 171 5.05 -8.70 5.21
CA THR A 171 5.78 -9.88 4.71
C THR A 171 6.82 -10.44 5.70
N THR A 172 7.19 -9.68 6.74
CA THR A 172 8.09 -10.16 7.81
C THR A 172 7.36 -10.81 8.98
N PHE A 173 6.04 -10.66 9.08
CA PHE A 173 5.29 -11.10 10.25
C PHE A 173 4.96 -12.60 10.19
N PRO A 174 5.34 -13.41 11.19
CA PRO A 174 5.09 -14.86 11.16
C PRO A 174 3.61 -15.26 11.10
N LYS A 175 2.71 -14.39 11.55
CA LYS A 175 1.25 -14.61 11.50
C LYS A 175 0.62 -14.24 10.16
N VAL A 176 1.38 -13.69 9.22
CA VAL A 176 0.90 -13.27 7.90
C VAL A 176 1.31 -14.31 6.85
N THR A 177 0.37 -14.71 6.01
CA THR A 177 0.67 -15.47 4.80
C THR A 177 1.16 -14.47 3.75
N SER A 178 2.48 -14.39 3.55
CA SER A 178 3.14 -13.29 2.83
C SER A 178 2.75 -13.18 1.34
N ASP A 179 2.29 -14.27 0.73
CA ASP A 179 1.81 -14.33 -0.66
C ASP A 179 0.28 -14.19 -0.78
N ALA A 180 -0.42 -13.93 0.33
CA ALA A 180 -1.87 -13.76 0.38
C ALA A 180 -2.27 -12.41 1.02
N ILE A 181 -1.73 -11.33 0.46
CA ILE A 181 -2.07 -9.96 0.87
C ILE A 181 -2.94 -9.31 -0.20
N ALA A 182 -4.17 -8.95 0.19
CA ALA A 182 -5.10 -8.15 -0.59
C ALA A 182 -5.06 -6.68 -0.13
N ILE A 183 -5.18 -5.75 -1.07
CA ILE A 183 -5.32 -4.32 -0.76
C ILE A 183 -6.64 -3.76 -1.27
N THR A 184 -7.17 -2.76 -0.56
CA THR A 184 -8.38 -2.05 -0.96
C THR A 184 -8.31 -0.56 -0.61
N GLY A 185 -9.13 0.22 -1.31
CA GLY A 185 -9.40 1.62 -0.99
C GLY A 185 -10.57 2.13 -1.82
N HIS A 186 -11.16 3.26 -1.42
CA HIS A 186 -12.35 3.84 -2.04
C HIS A 186 -12.09 5.21 -2.68
N SER A 187 -12.60 5.43 -3.88
CA SER A 187 -12.48 6.64 -4.68
C SER A 187 -11.03 7.07 -4.93
N ARG A 188 -10.45 7.90 -4.06
CA ARG A 188 -9.03 8.29 -4.14
C ARG A 188 -8.13 7.19 -3.58
N GLY A 189 -8.60 6.48 -2.55
CA GLY A 189 -7.98 5.25 -2.09
C GLY A 189 -8.04 4.16 -3.15
N GLY A 190 -9.12 4.06 -3.94
CA GLY A 190 -9.21 3.08 -5.03
C GLY A 190 -8.19 3.34 -6.14
N LYS A 191 -7.99 4.60 -6.54
CA LYS A 191 -6.91 4.99 -7.48
C LYS A 191 -5.53 4.65 -6.92
N THR A 192 -5.35 4.82 -5.62
CA THR A 192 -4.11 4.47 -4.91
C THR A 192 -3.90 2.96 -4.91
N ALA A 193 -4.93 2.18 -4.57
CA ALA A 193 -4.84 0.74 -4.51
C ALA A 193 -4.51 0.15 -5.89
N LEU A 194 -5.14 0.67 -6.95
CA LEU A 194 -4.82 0.30 -8.33
C LEU A 194 -3.34 0.56 -8.65
N LEU A 195 -2.82 1.75 -8.33
CA LEU A 195 -1.42 2.08 -8.57
C LEU A 195 -0.47 1.20 -7.75
N ALA A 196 -0.79 0.97 -6.47
CA ALA A 196 0.03 0.14 -5.59
C ALA A 196 0.13 -1.30 -6.11
N GLY A 197 -0.99 -1.93 -6.47
CA GLY A 197 -1.01 -3.27 -7.07
C GLY A 197 -0.33 -3.35 -8.44
N ALA A 198 -0.43 -2.28 -9.24
CA ALA A 198 0.28 -2.20 -10.52
C ALA A 198 1.80 -2.07 -10.37
N THR A 199 2.30 -1.63 -9.22
CA THR A 199 3.73 -1.32 -8.99
C THR A 199 4.41 -2.20 -7.94
N ASP A 200 3.68 -3.12 -7.29
CA ASP A 200 4.23 -4.08 -6.34
C ASP A 200 3.61 -5.47 -6.54
N GLU A 201 4.43 -6.40 -7.03
CA GLU A 201 4.00 -7.77 -7.39
C GLU A 201 3.75 -8.67 -6.19
N ARG A 202 4.10 -8.24 -4.96
CA ARG A 202 3.82 -8.99 -3.74
C ARG A 202 2.34 -8.95 -3.35
N ILE A 203 1.57 -8.07 -3.99
CA ILE A 203 0.16 -7.85 -3.72
C ILE A 203 -0.66 -8.87 -4.53
N ALA A 204 -1.27 -9.83 -3.83
CA ALA A 204 -1.98 -10.95 -4.44
C ALA A 204 -3.32 -10.53 -5.06
N ILE A 205 -4.04 -9.60 -4.41
CA ILE A 205 -5.33 -9.09 -4.89
C ILE A 205 -5.37 -7.57 -4.75
N THR A 206 -5.77 -6.90 -5.82
CA THR A 206 -6.01 -5.46 -5.83
C THR A 206 -7.49 -5.18 -6.02
N ASN A 207 -8.12 -4.55 -5.03
CA ASN A 207 -9.54 -4.19 -5.04
C ASN A 207 -9.72 -2.66 -5.03
N PRO A 208 -9.72 -2.00 -6.20
CA PRO A 208 -10.00 -0.57 -6.30
C PRO A 208 -11.51 -0.30 -6.31
N ASN A 209 -12.02 0.40 -5.30
CA ASN A 209 -13.44 0.78 -5.16
C ASN A 209 -13.63 2.27 -5.47
#